data_AF-A0A976X569-F1
#
_entry.id   AF-A0A976X569-F1
#
_cell.length_a   1.000
_cell.length_b   1.000
_cell.length_c   1.000
_cell.angle_alpha   90.00
_cell.angle_beta   90.00
_cell.angle_gamma   90.00
#
_symmetry.space_group_name_H-M   'P 1'
#
loop_
_entity.id
_entity.type
_entity.pdbx_description
1 polymer ?
#
loop_
_entity_poly.entity_id
_entity_poly.type
_entity_poly.pdbx_seq_one_letter_code
_entity_poly.pdbx_strand_id
1 'polypeptide(L)'
;MNDFLTSLSKDNDNYNLSIVNSKVLSDVWGRGIQVFEFQIAVDEQDVTKKLSFLKQNLKLMFEDRNSDPKINDHQIKITDLWQYDRFIHIEIAYLANQSTREYINDLERLTE
;
A
#
# COMPACT_ATOMS: atom_id res chain seq x y z
N MET A 1 -5.66 -0.64 10.24
CA MET A 1 -4.38 -1.14 9.70
C MET A 1 -4.24 -2.64 9.92
N ASN A 2 -4.37 -3.14 11.16
CA ASN A 2 -4.28 -4.59 11.44
C ASN A 2 -5.26 -5.45 10.63
N ASP A 3 -6.48 -4.99 10.41
CA ASP A 3 -7.47 -5.71 9.59
C ASP A 3 -7.06 -5.80 8.12
N PHE A 4 -6.39 -4.76 7.60
CA PHE A 4 -5.83 -4.73 6.25
C PHE A 4 -4.65 -5.71 6.12
N LEU A 5 -3.74 -5.75 7.09
CA LEU A 5 -2.62 -6.72 7.09
C LEU A 5 -3.14 -8.16 7.18
N THR A 6 -4.24 -8.35 7.89
CA THR A 6 -4.91 -9.65 8.02
C THR A 6 -5.61 -10.07 6.73
N SER A 7 -6.24 -9.15 6.00
CA SER A 7 -6.87 -9.46 4.70
C SER A 7 -5.81 -9.73 3.62
N LEU A 8 -4.73 -8.94 3.59
CA LEU A 8 -3.58 -9.16 2.70
C LEU A 8 -2.94 -10.53 2.91
N SER A 9 -2.88 -11.01 4.16
CA SER A 9 -2.34 -12.32 4.48
C SER A 9 -3.26 -13.47 4.07
N LYS A 10 -4.59 -13.29 4.14
CA LYS A 10 -5.57 -14.35 3.88
C LYS A 10 -5.86 -14.58 2.39
N ASP A 11 -5.89 -13.53 1.58
CA ASP A 11 -6.14 -13.67 0.13
C ASP A 11 -4.92 -14.20 -0.65
N ASN A 12 -3.77 -14.36 0.04
CA ASN A 12 -2.48 -14.72 -0.56
C ASN A 12 -2.01 -16.15 -0.27
N ASP A 13 -2.92 -17.05 0.15
CA ASP A 13 -2.61 -18.49 0.36
C ASP A 13 -2.02 -19.17 -0.90
N ASN A 14 -2.17 -18.57 -2.09
CA ASN A 14 -1.56 -19.04 -3.33
C ASN A 14 -0.10 -18.55 -3.57
N TYR A 15 0.42 -17.60 -2.79
CA TYR A 15 1.69 -16.91 -3.09
C TYR A 15 2.71 -16.82 -1.96
N ASN A 16 2.51 -17.44 -0.79
CA ASN A 16 3.44 -17.43 0.36
C ASN A 16 4.00 -16.03 0.67
N LEU A 17 3.13 -15.03 0.71
CA LEU A 17 3.52 -13.64 0.91
C LEU A 17 3.60 -13.34 2.40
N SER A 18 4.80 -13.02 2.88
CA SER A 18 5.03 -12.61 4.27
C SER A 18 5.42 -11.13 4.31
N ILE A 19 4.69 -10.35 5.12
CA ILE A 19 5.07 -8.98 5.42
C ILE A 19 6.26 -9.05 6.36
N VAL A 20 7.44 -8.67 5.86
CA VAL A 20 8.68 -8.78 6.63
C VAL A 20 9.04 -7.48 7.35
N ASN A 21 8.47 -6.35 6.91
CA ASN A 21 8.76 -5.05 7.46
C ASN A 21 7.61 -4.08 7.19
N SER A 22 7.44 -3.11 8.10
CA SER A 22 6.63 -1.92 7.86
C SER A 22 7.29 -0.67 8.43
N LYS A 23 7.32 0.41 7.64
CA LYS A 23 7.93 1.68 8.04
C LYS A 23 6.97 2.84 7.85
N VAL A 24 6.89 3.72 8.84
CA VAL A 24 6.20 5.01 8.69
C VAL A 24 7.15 5.98 8.01
N LEU A 25 6.74 6.58 6.89
CA LEU A 25 7.57 7.51 6.12
C LEU A 25 7.42 8.98 6.58
N SER A 26 6.72 9.21 7.69
CA SER A 26 6.57 10.54 8.32
C SER A 26 7.90 11.22 8.60
N ASP A 27 8.94 10.45 8.87
CA ASP A 27 10.25 10.97 9.27
C ASP A 27 11.05 11.55 8.09
N VAL A 28 10.66 11.22 6.84
CA VAL A 28 11.30 11.73 5.62
C VAL A 28 10.65 13.05 5.18
N TRP A 29 9.34 13.17 5.31
CA TRP A 29 8.56 14.30 4.81
C TRP A 29 8.07 15.27 5.92
N GLY A 30 8.12 14.86 7.18
CA GLY A 30 7.64 15.61 8.33
C GLY A 30 6.11 15.71 8.44
N ARG A 31 5.63 16.63 9.29
CA ARG A 31 4.22 17.09 9.37
C ARG A 31 3.15 16.03 9.71
N GLY A 32 3.54 14.88 10.23
CA GLY A 32 2.57 13.83 10.60
C GLY A 32 1.86 13.20 9.41
N ILE A 33 2.52 13.15 8.25
CA ILE A 33 2.05 12.39 7.08
C ILE A 33 1.94 10.90 7.45
N GLN A 34 0.83 10.27 7.07
CA GLN A 34 0.51 8.88 7.41
C GLN A 34 0.69 7.99 6.19
N VAL A 35 1.96 7.75 5.84
CA VAL A 35 2.36 6.89 4.73
C VAL A 35 3.18 5.73 5.28
N PHE A 36 2.87 4.54 4.79
CA PHE A 36 3.41 3.27 5.27
C PHE A 36 3.99 2.50 4.11
N GLU A 37 5.24 2.09 4.24
CA GLU A 37 5.86 1.13 3.35
C GLU A 37 5.67 -0.28 3.92
N PHE A 38 5.26 -1.22 3.07
CA PHE A 38 5.21 -2.65 3.37
C PHE A 38 6.13 -3.41 2.43
N GLN A 39 6.91 -4.34 2.99
CA GLN A 39 7.81 -5.19 2.23
C GLN A 39 7.31 -6.62 2.28
N ILE A 40 7.11 -7.20 1.10
CA ILE A 40 6.66 -8.58 0.92
C ILE A 40 7.78 -9.38 0.29
N ALA A 41 8.25 -10.41 0.99
CA ALA A 41 9.25 -11.32 0.44
C ALA A 41 8.66 -12.12 -0.73
N VAL A 42 9.43 -12.21 -1.82
CA VAL A 42 9.07 -12.99 -3.00
C VAL A 42 10.22 -13.89 -3.44
N ASP A 43 9.92 -15.16 -3.67
CA ASP A 43 10.84 -16.04 -4.38
C ASP A 43 11.05 -15.54 -5.81
N GLU A 44 12.31 -15.59 -6.29
CA GLU A 44 12.79 -15.01 -7.56
C GLU A 44 12.00 -15.48 -8.80
N GLN A 45 11.25 -16.57 -8.70
CA GLN A 45 10.38 -17.06 -9.77
C GLN A 45 9.05 -16.27 -9.83
N ASP A 46 8.71 -15.82 -11.05
CA ASP A 46 7.44 -15.16 -11.40
C ASP A 46 7.14 -13.79 -10.72
N VAL A 47 8.17 -13.05 -10.27
CA VAL A 47 7.96 -11.77 -9.57
C VAL A 47 7.12 -10.77 -10.37
N THR A 48 7.30 -10.67 -11.69
CA THR A 48 6.50 -9.76 -12.54
C THR A 48 5.01 -10.12 -12.54
N LYS A 49 4.66 -11.42 -12.55
CA LYS A 49 3.27 -11.88 -12.47
C LYS A 49 2.70 -11.62 -11.08
N LYS A 50 3.48 -11.89 -10.03
CA LYS A 50 3.11 -11.62 -8.63
C LYS A 50 2.86 -10.14 -8.39
N LEU A 51 3.73 -9.26 -8.90
CA LEU A 51 3.59 -7.81 -8.81
C LEU A 51 2.31 -7.33 -9.51
N SER A 52 2.04 -7.83 -10.71
CA SER A 52 0.84 -7.48 -11.48
C SER A 52 -0.44 -7.95 -10.77
N PHE A 53 -0.43 -9.18 -10.24
CA PHE A 53 -1.53 -9.75 -9.46
C PHE A 53 -1.78 -8.94 -8.18
N LEU A 54 -0.73 -8.61 -7.42
CA LEU A 54 -0.85 -7.80 -6.21
C LEU A 54 -1.39 -6.41 -6.52
N LYS A 55 -0.89 -5.77 -7.58
CA LYS A 55 -1.39 -4.46 -8.01
C LYS A 55 -2.90 -4.47 -8.26
N GLN A 56 -3.38 -5.49 -8.96
CA GLN A 56 -4.80 -5.61 -9.30
C GLN A 56 -5.66 -5.89 -8.06
N ASN A 57 -5.27 -6.86 -7.22
CA ASN A 57 -6.06 -7.20 -6.04
C ASN A 57 -6.07 -6.08 -5.01
N LEU A 58 -4.93 -5.48 -4.72
CA LEU A 58 -4.85 -4.37 -3.78
C LEU A 58 -5.69 -3.18 -4.25
N LYS A 59 -5.67 -2.89 -5.55
CA LYS A 59 -6.54 -1.85 -6.13
C LYS A 59 -8.01 -2.18 -5.89
N LEU A 60 -8.47 -3.38 -6.23
CA LEU A 60 -9.86 -3.79 -6.04
C LEU A 60 -10.28 -3.78 -4.56
N MET A 61 -9.43 -4.30 -3.67
CA MET A 61 -9.70 -4.31 -2.23
C MET A 61 -9.84 -2.89 -1.65
N PHE A 62 -9.01 -1.95 -2.12
CA PHE A 62 -9.10 -0.56 -1.66
C PHE A 62 -10.24 0.21 -2.31
N GLU A 63 -10.57 -0.05 -3.57
CA GLU A 63 -11.77 0.50 -4.20
C GLU A 63 -13.03 0.04 -3.46
N ASP A 64 -13.15 -1.25 -3.17
CA ASP A 64 -14.26 -1.83 -2.41
C ASP A 64 -14.35 -1.22 -1.01
N ARG A 65 -13.24 -1.23 -0.25
CA ARG A 65 -13.17 -0.62 1.09
C ARG A 65 -13.52 0.87 1.07
N ASN A 66 -12.98 1.64 0.13
CA ASN A 66 -13.22 3.08 0.06
C ASN A 66 -14.64 3.41 -0.43
N SER A 67 -15.34 2.45 -1.04
CA SER A 67 -16.75 2.58 -1.46
C SER A 67 -17.76 2.28 -0.35
N ASP A 68 -17.34 1.64 0.76
CA ASP A 68 -18.21 1.35 1.90
C ASP A 68 -18.60 2.65 2.63
N PRO A 69 -19.89 3.04 2.62
CA PRO A 69 -20.37 4.27 3.26
C PRO A 69 -20.24 4.26 4.79
N LYS A 70 -19.93 3.12 5.41
CA LYS A 70 -19.68 3.00 6.86
C LYS A 70 -18.22 3.26 7.23
N ILE A 71 -17.30 3.27 6.26
CA ILE A 71 -15.90 3.64 6.48
C ILE A 71 -15.86 5.17 6.60
N ASN A 72 -15.70 5.65 7.84
CA ASN A 72 -15.61 7.07 8.18
C ASN A 72 -14.43 7.73 7.41
N ASP A 73 -14.73 8.51 6.36
CA ASP A 73 -13.99 9.55 5.63
C ASP A 73 -12.49 9.38 5.27
N HIS A 74 -11.85 8.29 5.65
CA HIS A 74 -10.40 8.13 5.51
C HIS A 74 -10.07 7.09 4.46
N GLN A 75 -9.91 7.60 3.23
CA GLN A 75 -9.49 6.81 2.08
C GLN A 75 -8.08 6.26 2.26
N ILE A 76 -7.85 5.06 1.75
CA ILE A 76 -6.52 4.47 1.60
C ILE A 76 -6.13 4.49 0.13
N LYS A 77 -4.90 4.88 -0.17
CA LYS A 77 -4.37 4.93 -1.54
C LYS A 77 -3.00 4.27 -1.62
N ILE A 78 -2.78 3.43 -2.64
CA ILE A 78 -1.44 2.98 -3.01
C ILE A 78 -0.76 4.14 -3.74
N THR A 79 0.36 4.61 -3.21
CA THR A 79 1.14 5.69 -3.83
C THR A 79 2.18 5.13 -4.78
N ASP A 80 2.81 4.02 -4.41
CA ASP A 80 3.80 3.37 -5.25
C ASP A 80 3.85 1.85 -4.98
N LEU A 81 4.27 1.09 -6.00
CA LEU A 81 4.38 -0.36 -5.97
C LEU A 81 5.53 -0.79 -6.89
N TRP A 82 6.63 -1.24 -6.28
CA TRP A 82 7.83 -1.63 -7.02
C TRP A 82 8.47 -2.90 -6.46
N GLN A 83 9.33 -3.52 -7.26
CA GLN A 83 10.19 -4.60 -6.82
C GLN A 83 11.60 -4.06 -6.60
N TYR A 84 12.22 -4.44 -5.49
CA TYR A 84 13.65 -4.26 -5.27
C TYR A 84 14.22 -5.52 -4.61
N ASP A 85 15.26 -6.09 -5.20
CA ASP A 85 15.85 -7.36 -4.77
C ASP A 85 14.79 -8.48 -4.66
N ARG A 86 14.68 -9.13 -3.49
CA ARG A 86 13.73 -10.20 -3.18
C ARG A 86 12.44 -9.70 -2.53
N PHE A 87 12.15 -8.40 -2.64
CA PHE A 87 11.00 -7.77 -2.01
C PHE A 87 10.14 -7.01 -3.00
N ILE A 88 8.83 -7.15 -2.82
CA ILE A 88 7.85 -6.22 -3.36
C ILE A 88 7.58 -5.17 -2.28
N HIS A 89 7.79 -3.91 -2.64
CA HIS A 89 7.55 -2.75 -1.81
C HIS A 89 6.21 -2.14 -2.20
N ILE A 90 5.36 -1.90 -1.20
CA ILE A 90 4.06 -1.28 -1.36
C ILE A 90 4.03 -0.05 -0.48
N GLU A 91 3.87 1.13 -1.08
CA GLU A 91 3.65 2.36 -0.33
C GLU A 91 2.15 2.69 -0.31
N ILE A 92 1.64 2.88 0.91
CA ILE A 92 0.22 3.12 1.17
C ILE A 92 0.05 4.38 2.02
N ALA A 93 -0.74 5.32 1.52
CA ALA A 93 -1.14 6.52 2.23
C ALA A 93 -2.52 6.35 2.87
N TYR A 94 -2.64 6.78 4.14
CA TYR A 94 -3.90 6.88 4.86
C TYR A 94 -4.35 8.34 4.94
N LEU A 95 -5.38 8.70 4.18
CA LEU A 95 -5.80 10.10 3.96
C LEU A 95 -6.64 10.64 5.14
N ALA A 96 -6.20 10.39 6.37
CA ALA A 96 -6.94 10.81 7.57
C ALA A 96 -6.68 12.25 8.00
N ASN A 97 -5.62 12.87 7.49
CA ASN A 97 -5.30 14.26 7.80
C ASN A 97 -4.97 15.06 6.54
N GLN A 98 -5.01 16.39 6.70
CA GLN A 98 -4.78 17.33 5.62
C GLN A 98 -3.36 17.21 5.05
N SER A 99 -2.36 17.00 5.90
CA SER A 99 -0.96 16.87 5.49
C SER A 99 -0.72 15.67 4.56
N THR A 100 -1.41 14.55 4.79
CA THR A 100 -1.32 13.37 3.93
C THR A 100 -2.05 13.60 2.60
N ARG A 101 -3.18 14.32 2.60
CA ARG A 101 -3.85 14.70 1.34
C ARG A 101 -3.02 15.65 0.48
N GLU A 102 -2.35 16.61 1.10
CA GLU A 102 -1.43 17.53 0.41
C GLU A 102 -0.23 16.79 -0.19
N TYR A 103 0.38 15.88 0.56
CA TYR A 103 1.43 15.00 0.05
C TYR A 103 0.99 14.23 -1.21
N ILE A 104 -0.21 13.64 -1.19
CA ILE A 104 -0.73 12.89 -2.34
C ILE A 104 -0.95 13.80 -3.54
N ASN A 105 -1.54 14.97 -3.35
CA ASN A 105 -1.74 15.94 -4.42
C ASN A 105 -0.40 16.41 -5.02
N ASP A 106 0.63 16.58 -4.19
CA ASP A 106 1.96 16.96 -4.67
C ASP A 106 2.64 15.82 -5.43
N LEU A 107 2.47 14.56 -5.02
CA LEU A 107 2.93 13.39 -5.78
C LEU A 107 2.26 13.30 -7.16
N GLU A 108 0.94 13.49 -7.22
CA GLU A 108 0.19 13.41 -8.48
C GLU A 108 0.69 14.43 -9.52
N ARG A 109 1.05 15.63 -9.06
CA ARG A 109 1.64 16.69 -9.90
C ARG A 109 3.03 16.35 -10.45
N LEU A 110 3.78 15.46 -9.79
CA LEU A 110 5.10 15.02 -10.26
C LEU A 110 5.01 13.90 -11.29
N THR A 111 3.85 13.25 -11.40
CA THR A 111 3.60 12.14 -12.32
C THR A 111 2.86 12.54 -13.61
N GLU A 112 2.53 13.82 -13.78
CA GLU A 112 2.08 14.45 -15.05
C GLU A 112 3.24 14.98 -15.88
#